data_AF-A0AAE1HIK1-F1
#
_entry.id   AF-A0AAE1HIK1-F1
#
_cell.length_a   1.000
_cell.length_b   1.000
_cell.length_c   1.000
_cell.angle_alpha   90.00
_cell.angle_beta   90.00
_cell.angle_gamma   90.00
#
_symmetry.space_group_name_H-M   'P 1'
#
loop_
_entity.id
_entity.type
_entity.pdbx_description
1 polymer ?
#
loop_
_entity_poly.entity_id
_entity_poly.type
_entity_poly.pdbx_seq_one_letter_code
_entity_poly.pdbx_strand_id
1 'polypeptide(L)'
;MRRVNVERLGEDMGPAVSEHPEKLVTEPDRQDLCATCHGYIVKMQVPPTAVVNGFRYPPLPPGLRPLTEVEEHVLALRLPFQQIYGVRGSVINVPTEPDQTVRTVIPLLPEEDQLCVVNIKRKLMHKRAYARSFVDRTKVLERGRYLQSSPLYREHGVSRPGDEVDVAPGENSTPVSVVWDRKAEELSFPGVYLGQPRTFTRPATRYQAMRSEVRRTERRGAAPQCVLYKYNVHVRDQASGHIRHKFKRGAKDVLGRNITREQLLDKEFVSSSQKKGLAMPCLLPNPAEY
;
A
#
# COMPACT_ATOMS: atom_id res chain seq x y z
N MET A 1 1.67 24.07 -16.38
CA MET A 1 0.62 23.97 -15.34
C MET A 1 -0.27 25.20 -15.51
N ARG A 2 -1.56 25.06 -15.86
CA ARG A 2 -2.47 26.23 -15.91
C ARG A 2 -2.88 26.55 -14.47
N ARG A 3 -2.57 27.76 -14.02
CA ARG A 3 -3.00 28.34 -12.74
C ARG A 3 -4.31 29.09 -12.98
N VAL A 4 -5.23 29.05 -12.03
CA VAL A 4 -6.53 29.75 -12.14
C VAL A 4 -6.82 30.38 -10.78
N ASN A 5 -7.09 31.69 -10.78
CA ASN A 5 -7.47 32.42 -9.58
C ASN A 5 -8.88 32.00 -9.13
N VAL A 6 -8.99 31.55 -7.87
CA VAL A 6 -10.21 31.01 -7.26
C VAL A 6 -11.16 32.10 -6.75
N GLU A 7 -10.72 33.37 -6.64
CA GLU A 7 -11.60 34.52 -6.36
C GLU A 7 -12.76 34.63 -7.37
N ARG A 8 -12.53 34.19 -8.63
CA ARG A 8 -13.54 34.17 -9.69
C ARG A 8 -14.41 32.91 -9.71
N LEU A 9 -14.23 31.98 -8.77
CA LEU A 9 -15.05 30.76 -8.67
C LEU A 9 -16.15 30.88 -7.61
N GLY A 10 -16.14 31.91 -6.76
CA GLY A 10 -17.15 32.11 -5.72
C GLY A 10 -18.58 32.21 -6.27
N GLU A 11 -18.73 32.71 -7.50
CA GLU A 11 -20.02 32.90 -8.18
C GLU A 11 -20.53 31.61 -8.87
N ASP A 12 -19.64 30.67 -9.20
CA ASP A 12 -19.94 29.41 -9.94
C ASP A 12 -19.98 28.15 -9.04
N MET A 13 -19.65 28.26 -7.75
CA MET A 13 -19.48 27.10 -6.87
C MET A 13 -20.78 26.62 -6.23
N GLY A 14 -21.31 25.49 -6.73
CA GLY A 14 -22.42 24.77 -6.10
C GLY A 14 -22.12 24.25 -4.68
N PRO A 15 -23.16 23.87 -3.91
CA PRO A 15 -23.10 23.72 -2.44
C PRO A 15 -22.11 22.66 -1.91
N ALA A 16 -21.64 21.74 -2.76
CA ALA A 16 -20.64 20.74 -2.39
C ALA A 16 -19.20 21.28 -2.34
N VAL A 17 -18.95 22.50 -2.81
CA VAL A 17 -17.61 23.13 -2.77
C VAL A 17 -17.54 24.24 -1.72
N SER A 18 -18.66 24.93 -1.45
CA SER A 18 -18.78 25.96 -0.41
C SER A 18 -18.51 25.46 1.01
N GLU A 19 -18.68 24.16 1.28
CA GLU A 19 -18.35 23.60 2.59
C GLU A 19 -16.84 23.51 2.87
N HIS A 20 -15.97 23.47 1.85
CA HIS A 20 -14.54 23.15 1.99
C HIS A 20 -13.56 23.96 1.10
N PRO A 21 -13.67 25.30 1.00
CA PRO A 21 -12.70 26.11 0.24
C PRO A 21 -11.25 25.92 0.73
N GLU A 22 -11.03 25.75 2.03
CA GLU A 22 -9.72 25.51 2.65
C GLU A 22 -9.05 24.20 2.20
N LYS A 23 -9.77 23.28 1.55
CA LYS A 23 -9.24 22.00 1.04
C LYS A 23 -8.82 22.04 -0.43
N LEU A 24 -9.01 23.19 -1.09
CA LEU A 24 -8.48 23.48 -2.43
C LEU A 24 -7.16 24.28 -2.38
N VAL A 25 -6.79 24.77 -1.19
CA VAL A 25 -5.60 25.59 -0.94
C VAL A 25 -4.36 24.70 -0.87
N THR A 26 -3.36 24.96 -1.72
CA THR A 26 -2.10 24.18 -1.73
C THR A 26 -1.02 24.77 -0.84
N GLU A 27 -1.03 26.10 -0.64
CA GLU A 27 -0.17 26.85 0.29
C GLU A 27 -1.02 28.01 0.87
N PRO A 28 -0.77 28.48 2.10
CA PRO A 28 -1.42 29.70 2.62
C PRO A 28 -1.35 30.84 1.59
N ASP A 29 -2.43 31.61 1.48
CA ASP A 29 -2.60 32.70 0.51
C ASP A 29 -2.50 32.30 -0.98
N ARG A 30 -2.50 31.00 -1.30
CA ARG A 30 -2.32 30.50 -2.67
C ARG A 30 -3.36 29.45 -3.09
N GLN A 31 -4.36 29.95 -3.81
CA GLN A 31 -5.49 29.17 -4.31
C GLN A 31 -5.20 28.65 -5.74
N ASP A 32 -4.21 27.76 -5.89
CA ASP A 32 -3.76 27.22 -7.19
C ASP A 32 -4.48 25.88 -7.53
N LEU A 33 -5.47 25.91 -8.43
CA LEU A 33 -6.15 24.69 -8.90
C LEU A 33 -5.40 23.99 -10.05
N CYS A 34 -5.31 22.66 -10.00
CA CYS A 34 -4.87 21.89 -11.17
C CYS A 34 -5.96 21.85 -12.26
N ALA A 35 -5.55 21.77 -13.53
CA ALA A 35 -6.45 21.78 -14.69
C ALA A 35 -7.57 20.72 -14.63
N THR A 36 -7.32 19.56 -14.01
CA THR A 36 -8.36 18.54 -13.79
C THR A 36 -9.40 19.01 -12.77
N CYS A 37 -8.99 19.50 -11.60
CA CYS A 37 -9.93 19.97 -10.57
C CYS A 37 -10.76 21.15 -11.08
N HIS A 38 -10.11 22.12 -11.73
CA HIS A 38 -10.79 23.24 -12.40
C HIS A 38 -11.86 22.77 -13.39
N GLY A 39 -11.55 21.78 -14.25
CA GLY A 39 -12.50 21.25 -15.23
C GLY A 39 -13.70 20.47 -14.66
N TYR A 40 -13.66 20.08 -13.38
CA TYR A 40 -14.82 19.57 -12.64
C TYR A 40 -15.58 20.71 -11.94
N ILE A 41 -14.87 21.63 -11.29
CA ILE A 41 -15.47 22.75 -10.53
C ILE A 41 -16.28 23.68 -11.45
N VAL A 42 -15.76 24.06 -12.62
CA VAL A 42 -16.50 24.85 -13.63
C VAL A 42 -17.75 24.14 -14.18
N LYS A 43 -17.88 22.82 -13.95
CA LYS A 43 -19.09 22.04 -14.29
C LYS A 43 -20.01 21.82 -13.09
N MET A 44 -19.77 22.53 -11.97
CA MET A 44 -20.41 22.31 -10.67
C MET A 44 -20.29 20.85 -10.17
N GLN A 45 -19.18 20.17 -10.50
CA GLN A 45 -18.94 18.77 -10.13
C GLN A 45 -17.78 18.63 -9.15
N VAL A 46 -17.90 17.68 -8.22
CA VAL A 46 -16.82 17.29 -7.31
C VAL A 46 -15.79 16.41 -8.05
N PRO A 47 -14.47 16.73 -8.01
CA PRO A 47 -13.45 15.88 -8.61
C PRO A 47 -13.47 14.44 -8.05
N PRO A 48 -13.41 13.38 -8.87
CA PRO A 48 -13.54 12.00 -8.38
C PRO A 48 -12.55 11.59 -7.29
N THR A 49 -11.33 12.14 -7.31
CA THR A 49 -10.28 11.88 -6.32
C THR A 49 -10.18 12.95 -5.21
N ALA A 50 -11.26 13.69 -4.95
CA ALA A 50 -11.33 14.71 -3.90
C ALA A 50 -11.41 14.09 -2.49
N VAL A 51 -11.00 14.86 -1.48
CA VAL A 51 -11.00 14.49 -0.06
C VAL A 51 -12.38 14.02 0.42
N VAL A 52 -13.46 14.67 -0.03
CA VAL A 52 -14.86 14.30 0.29
C VAL A 52 -15.26 12.91 -0.23
N ASN A 53 -14.59 12.41 -1.26
CA ASN A 53 -14.83 11.07 -1.83
C ASN A 53 -14.02 9.97 -1.11
N GLY A 54 -13.46 10.27 0.08
CA GLY A 54 -12.65 9.34 0.88
C GLY A 54 -11.15 9.35 0.56
N PHE A 55 -10.69 10.20 -0.36
CA PHE A 55 -9.27 10.32 -0.72
C PHE A 55 -8.46 11.15 0.30
N ARG A 56 -8.46 10.69 1.56
CA ARG A 56 -7.69 11.23 2.69
C ARG A 56 -7.01 10.10 3.47
N TYR A 57 -6.06 10.43 4.35
CA TYR A 57 -5.62 9.50 5.38
C TYR A 57 -6.58 9.57 6.58
N PRO A 58 -6.63 8.54 7.45
CA PRO A 58 -7.26 8.70 8.75
C PRO A 58 -6.57 9.84 9.54
N PRO A 59 -7.34 10.64 10.31
CA PRO A 59 -6.77 11.71 11.12
C PRO A 59 -5.77 11.12 12.11
N LEU A 60 -4.63 11.79 12.31
CA LEU A 60 -3.64 11.38 13.29
C LEU A 60 -4.12 11.75 14.70
N PRO A 61 -4.24 10.79 15.63
CA PRO A 61 -4.47 11.10 17.03
C PRO A 61 -3.38 12.03 17.60
N PRO A 62 -3.73 13.01 18.45
CA PRO A 62 -2.76 13.82 19.18
C PRO A 62 -1.74 12.96 19.95
N GLY A 63 -0.51 13.44 20.06
CA GLY A 63 0.58 12.77 20.79
C GLY A 63 1.39 11.74 20.01
N LEU A 64 0.79 11.05 19.02
CA LEU A 64 1.42 9.90 18.34
C LEU A 64 2.64 10.26 17.46
N ARG A 65 3.84 10.10 18.02
CA ARG A 65 5.15 10.38 17.40
C ARG A 65 5.38 9.62 16.07
N PRO A 66 5.89 10.25 14.98
CA PRO A 66 6.12 9.59 13.69
C PRO A 66 7.10 8.41 13.77
N LEU A 67 6.75 7.27 13.19
CA LEU A 67 7.58 6.06 13.20
C LEU A 67 8.80 6.18 12.27
N THR A 68 9.91 5.53 12.64
CA THR A 68 10.99 5.20 11.70
C THR A 68 10.59 4.02 10.82
N GLU A 69 11.33 3.77 9.73
CA GLU A 69 11.10 2.58 8.88
C GLU A 69 11.17 1.28 9.69
N VAL A 70 12.10 1.16 10.64
CA VAL A 70 12.26 -0.06 11.45
C VAL A 70 11.11 -0.20 12.46
N GLU A 71 10.68 0.88 13.11
CA GLU A 71 9.52 0.86 14.02
C GLU A 71 8.21 0.57 13.27
N GLU A 72 8.05 1.09 12.05
CA GLU A 72 6.90 0.79 11.19
C GLU A 72 6.89 -0.68 10.78
N HIS A 73 8.05 -1.23 10.42
CA HIS A 73 8.22 -2.65 10.12
C HIS A 73 7.99 -3.59 11.32
N VAL A 74 8.36 -3.18 12.53
CA VAL A 74 8.08 -3.93 13.78
C VAL A 74 6.59 -4.05 14.07
N LEU A 75 5.79 -3.07 13.59
CA LEU A 75 4.35 -3.01 13.83
C LEU A 75 3.50 -3.45 12.64
N ALA A 76 4.08 -3.60 11.44
CA ALA A 76 3.36 -3.97 10.23
C ALA A 76 2.77 -5.39 10.30
N LEU A 77 1.64 -5.60 9.62
CA LEU A 77 1.00 -6.91 9.37
C LEU A 77 1.47 -7.56 8.05
N ARG A 78 2.18 -6.78 7.23
CA ARG A 78 2.81 -7.21 5.97
C ARG A 78 4.17 -6.53 5.87
N LEU A 79 5.26 -7.23 6.16
CA LEU A 79 6.60 -6.67 6.02
C LEU A 79 6.94 -6.50 4.52
N PRO A 80 7.19 -5.27 4.02
CA PRO A 80 7.45 -5.01 2.62
C PRO A 80 8.96 -5.11 2.31
N PHE A 81 9.42 -6.28 1.90
CA PHE A 81 10.79 -6.41 1.39
C PHE A 81 10.89 -5.85 -0.03
N GLN A 82 11.45 -4.65 -0.16
CA GLN A 82 11.67 -3.98 -1.44
C GLN A 82 13.09 -4.21 -1.94
N GLN A 83 13.27 -4.28 -3.26
CA GLN A 83 14.55 -4.23 -3.93
C GLN A 83 14.42 -3.21 -5.05
N ILE A 84 15.24 -2.17 -5.01
CA ILE A 84 15.10 -0.96 -5.81
C ILE A 84 16.41 -0.71 -6.56
N TYR A 85 16.33 -0.60 -7.88
CA TYR A 85 17.42 -0.19 -8.77
C TYR A 85 16.92 1.00 -9.61
N GLY A 86 17.25 2.22 -9.16
CA GLY A 86 16.64 3.44 -9.70
C GLY A 86 15.13 3.44 -9.48
N VAL A 87 14.35 3.50 -10.56
CA VAL A 87 12.88 3.42 -10.53
C VAL A 87 12.32 2.01 -10.81
N ARG A 88 13.16 1.04 -11.16
CA ARG A 88 12.76 -0.36 -11.38
C ARG A 88 12.96 -1.17 -10.09
N GLY A 89 12.11 -2.14 -9.81
CA GLY A 89 12.20 -2.88 -8.55
C GLY A 89 11.25 -4.05 -8.41
N SER A 90 11.31 -4.67 -7.24
CA SER A 90 10.43 -5.77 -6.82
C SER A 90 10.04 -5.57 -5.36
N VAL A 91 8.83 -5.99 -5.00
CA VAL A 91 8.30 -5.90 -3.63
C VAL A 91 7.78 -7.28 -3.20
N ILE A 92 8.02 -7.69 -1.97
CA ILE A 92 7.50 -8.95 -1.44
C ILE A 92 6.87 -8.62 -0.09
N ASN A 93 5.56 -8.84 0.03
CA ASN A 93 4.87 -8.77 1.32
C ASN A 93 5.03 -10.12 2.00
N VAL A 94 5.74 -10.15 3.12
CA VAL A 94 5.76 -11.32 3.99
C VAL A 94 4.74 -11.06 5.11
N PRO A 95 3.76 -11.96 5.35
CA PRO A 95 2.90 -11.87 6.52
C PRO A 95 3.72 -11.83 7.80
N THR A 96 3.24 -11.09 8.77
CA THR A 96 3.89 -10.93 10.07
C THR A 96 2.84 -10.99 11.16
N GLU A 97 3.24 -11.48 12.33
CA GLU A 97 2.46 -11.39 13.56
C GLU A 97 3.02 -10.22 14.39
N PRO A 98 2.35 -9.06 14.43
CA PRO A 98 2.88 -7.87 15.08
C PRO A 98 3.10 -8.10 16.57
N ASP A 99 2.26 -8.89 17.24
CA ASP A 99 2.49 -9.19 18.64
C ASP A 99 3.74 -10.03 18.82
N GLN A 100 3.93 -11.14 18.08
CA GLN A 100 5.19 -11.90 18.15
C GLN A 100 6.40 -10.97 17.89
N THR A 101 6.30 -10.08 16.91
CA THR A 101 7.35 -9.12 16.56
C THR A 101 7.64 -8.12 17.69
N VAL A 102 6.60 -7.55 18.30
CA VAL A 102 6.67 -6.60 19.42
C VAL A 102 7.12 -7.29 20.71
N ARG A 103 6.67 -8.53 20.94
CA ARG A 103 7.05 -9.44 22.03
C ARG A 103 8.52 -9.79 22.02
N THR A 104 9.13 -9.91 20.85
CA THR A 104 10.59 -10.03 20.73
C THR A 104 11.30 -8.70 20.95
N VAL A 105 10.84 -7.62 20.29
CA VAL A 105 11.60 -6.37 20.26
C VAL A 105 11.67 -5.70 21.63
N ILE A 106 10.61 -5.81 22.43
CA ILE A 106 10.48 -5.08 23.71
C ILE A 106 11.37 -5.60 24.84
N PRO A 107 11.52 -6.93 25.08
CA PRO A 107 12.41 -7.46 26.11
C PRO A 107 13.90 -7.25 25.83
N LEU A 108 14.27 -6.99 24.56
CA LEU A 108 15.63 -6.62 24.16
C LEU A 108 16.02 -5.18 24.57
N LEU A 109 15.16 -4.48 25.29
CA LEU A 109 15.43 -3.18 25.89
C LEU A 109 15.66 -3.38 27.40
N PRO A 110 16.89 -3.09 27.92
CA PRO A 110 17.14 -3.03 29.35
C PRO A 110 16.08 -2.17 30.06
N GLU A 111 15.77 -2.47 31.32
CA GLU A 111 14.71 -1.72 32.04
C GLU A 111 14.99 -0.21 32.15
N GLU A 112 16.27 0.18 32.11
CA GLU A 112 16.73 1.56 32.12
C GLU A 112 16.86 2.18 30.71
N ASP A 113 17.00 1.38 29.66
CA ASP A 113 17.25 1.85 28.28
C ASP A 113 15.97 1.94 27.45
N GLN A 114 15.67 3.14 26.97
CA GLN A 114 14.48 3.41 26.15
C GLN A 114 14.67 3.06 24.67
N LEU A 115 15.90 2.76 24.23
CA LEU A 115 16.30 2.57 22.83
C LEU A 115 17.10 1.28 22.61
N CYS A 116 16.73 0.49 21.59
CA CYS A 116 17.46 -0.73 21.22
C CYS A 116 17.72 -0.79 19.70
N VAL A 117 18.85 -1.39 19.29
CA VAL A 117 19.24 -1.53 17.88
C VAL A 117 18.57 -2.77 17.27
N VAL A 118 17.47 -2.57 16.57
CA VAL A 118 16.76 -3.65 15.86
C VAL A 118 17.38 -3.86 14.47
N ASN A 119 17.65 -5.12 14.13
CA ASN A 119 18.21 -5.55 12.84
C ASN A 119 17.20 -6.43 12.10
N ILE A 120 16.48 -5.88 11.13
CA ILE A 120 15.55 -6.65 10.31
C ILE A 120 16.33 -7.37 9.21
N LYS A 121 16.24 -8.70 9.15
CA LYS A 121 16.87 -9.52 8.10
C LYS A 121 15.84 -10.13 7.15
N ARG A 122 16.25 -10.43 5.90
CA ARG A 122 15.43 -11.21 4.94
C ARG A 122 15.37 -12.71 5.27
N LYS A 123 16.40 -13.21 5.95
CA LYS A 123 16.59 -14.57 6.49
C LYS A 123 17.61 -14.48 7.62
N LEU A 124 17.48 -15.25 8.70
CA LEU A 124 18.43 -15.17 9.82
C LEU A 124 19.88 -15.49 9.41
N MET A 125 20.06 -16.44 8.47
CA MET A 125 21.35 -16.83 7.89
C MET A 125 22.15 -15.70 7.23
N HIS A 126 21.52 -14.56 6.89
CA HIS A 126 22.23 -13.43 6.28
C HIS A 126 23.02 -12.64 7.33
N LYS A 127 24.32 -12.39 7.06
CA LYS A 127 25.18 -11.56 7.93
C LYS A 127 24.75 -10.09 7.96
N ARG A 128 24.30 -9.55 6.82
CA ARG A 128 23.86 -8.14 6.70
C ARG A 128 22.35 -8.02 6.96
N ALA A 129 21.96 -7.01 7.73
CA ALA A 129 20.57 -6.60 7.87
C ALA A 129 20.03 -5.97 6.56
N TYR A 130 18.72 -6.05 6.35
CA TYR A 130 17.99 -5.30 5.33
C TYR A 130 17.72 -3.87 5.80
N ALA A 131 17.26 -3.72 7.04
CA ALA A 131 17.08 -2.44 7.70
C ALA A 131 17.63 -2.54 9.14
N ARG A 132 18.26 -1.46 9.61
CA ARG A 132 18.84 -1.35 10.96
C ARG A 132 18.62 0.06 11.48
N SER A 133 18.08 0.19 12.68
CA SER A 133 17.90 1.48 13.35
C SER A 133 17.73 1.30 14.85
N PHE A 134 17.76 2.40 15.59
CA PHE A 134 17.29 2.42 16.97
C PHE A 134 15.76 2.43 17.01
N VAL A 135 15.18 1.72 17.96
CA VAL A 135 13.74 1.59 18.19
C VAL A 135 13.42 2.04 19.61
N ASP A 136 12.50 2.99 19.74
CA ASP A 136 12.01 3.49 21.03
C ASP A 136 10.90 2.58 21.59
N ARG A 137 11.17 2.00 22.77
CA ARG A 137 10.25 1.07 23.47
C ARG A 137 8.88 1.68 23.68
N THR A 138 8.86 2.88 24.23
CA THR A 138 7.66 3.62 24.61
C THR A 138 6.82 3.95 23.38
N LYS A 139 7.48 4.36 22.29
CA LYS A 139 6.87 4.70 21.01
C LYS A 139 6.22 3.49 20.32
N VAL A 140 6.91 2.36 20.30
CA VAL A 140 6.37 1.11 19.73
C VAL A 140 5.22 0.58 20.58
N LEU A 141 5.30 0.65 21.91
CA LEU A 141 4.21 0.30 22.82
C LEU A 141 2.97 1.19 22.65
N GLU A 142 3.16 2.51 22.66
CA GLU A 142 2.10 3.51 22.47
C GLU A 142 1.38 3.29 21.14
N ARG A 143 2.15 3.17 20.05
CA ARG A 143 1.61 2.90 18.72
C ARG A 143 0.95 1.52 18.63
N GLY A 144 1.55 0.48 19.21
CA GLY A 144 1.01 -0.88 19.23
C GLY A 144 -0.34 -0.96 19.93
N ARG A 145 -0.47 -0.34 21.10
CA ARG A 145 -1.75 -0.22 21.85
C ARG A 145 -2.82 0.48 21.01
N TYR A 146 -2.46 1.57 20.33
CA TYR A 146 -3.39 2.23 19.41
C TYR A 146 -3.80 1.30 18.25
N LEU A 147 -2.82 0.67 17.59
CA LEU A 147 -3.08 -0.23 16.45
C LEU A 147 -3.93 -1.43 16.84
N GLN A 148 -3.74 -2.05 18.01
CA GLN A 148 -4.60 -3.13 18.54
C GLN A 148 -6.09 -2.73 18.61
N SER A 149 -6.40 -1.44 18.78
CA SER A 149 -7.78 -0.94 18.75
C SER A 149 -8.34 -0.68 17.34
N SER A 150 -7.50 -0.70 16.31
CA SER A 150 -7.87 -0.40 14.93
C SER A 150 -8.57 -1.59 14.23
N PRO A 151 -9.43 -1.33 13.21
CA PRO A 151 -10.19 -2.40 12.55
C PRO A 151 -9.31 -3.47 11.90
N LEU A 152 -8.22 -3.09 11.22
CA LEU A 152 -7.40 -4.07 10.49
C LEU A 152 -6.64 -5.02 11.42
N TYR A 153 -6.18 -4.53 12.58
CA TYR A 153 -5.44 -5.35 13.55
C TYR A 153 -6.39 -6.27 14.33
N ARG A 154 -7.60 -5.81 14.65
CA ARG A 154 -8.66 -6.66 15.22
C ARG A 154 -9.06 -7.79 14.26
N GLU A 155 -9.23 -7.48 12.97
CA GLU A 155 -9.51 -8.47 11.92
C GLU A 155 -8.42 -9.54 11.79
N HIS A 156 -7.16 -9.21 12.14
CA HIS A 156 -6.01 -10.12 12.09
C HIS A 156 -5.66 -10.76 13.46
N GLY A 157 -6.51 -10.67 14.48
CA GLY A 157 -6.38 -11.45 15.73
C GLY A 157 -5.27 -11.00 16.71
N VAL A 158 -4.79 -9.77 16.57
CA VAL A 158 -3.62 -9.23 17.29
C VAL A 158 -3.85 -9.20 18.83
N SER A 159 -2.98 -9.87 19.60
CA SER A 159 -3.10 -10.25 21.01
C SER A 159 -1.91 -9.80 21.90
N ARG A 160 -2.18 -9.20 23.07
CA ARG A 160 -1.21 -8.51 23.96
C ARG A 160 0.18 -9.16 24.10
N PRO A 161 1.28 -8.36 24.21
CA PRO A 161 2.64 -8.90 24.33
C PRO A 161 3.01 -9.65 25.63
N GLY A 162 3.71 -10.77 25.49
CA GLY A 162 4.68 -11.40 26.41
C GLY A 162 5.74 -12.17 25.58
N ASP A 163 6.95 -12.31 26.11
CA ASP A 163 8.26 -12.59 25.48
C ASP A 163 8.32 -13.76 24.44
N GLU A 164 9.34 -13.98 23.58
CA GLU A 164 10.76 -13.54 23.55
C GLU A 164 11.38 -13.71 22.11
N VAL A 165 12.71 -13.89 21.97
CA VAL A 165 13.52 -14.43 20.82
C VAL A 165 13.60 -13.65 19.49
N ASP A 166 14.83 -13.36 19.04
CA ASP A 166 15.31 -12.83 17.74
C ASP A 166 14.28 -12.70 16.58
N VAL A 167 14.09 -11.46 16.07
CA VAL A 167 13.06 -11.20 15.04
C VAL A 167 13.55 -11.52 13.62
N ALA A 168 12.90 -12.50 13.00
CA ALA A 168 12.61 -12.47 11.57
C ALA A 168 11.08 -12.61 11.41
N PRO A 169 10.32 -11.50 11.30
CA PRO A 169 8.90 -11.46 11.73
C PRO A 169 7.94 -12.20 10.80
N GLY A 170 8.47 -12.82 9.74
CA GLY A 170 7.78 -13.75 8.86
C GLY A 170 8.76 -14.77 8.27
N GLU A 171 9.77 -15.21 9.04
CA GLU A 171 10.59 -16.34 8.60
C GLU A 171 9.72 -17.59 8.44
N ASN A 172 10.00 -18.39 7.41
CA ASN A 172 9.18 -19.51 6.94
C ASN A 172 7.73 -19.14 6.52
N SER A 173 7.29 -17.89 6.65
CA SER A 173 5.99 -17.43 6.16
C SER A 173 5.99 -17.31 4.63
N THR A 174 4.97 -17.88 4.00
CA THR A 174 4.79 -17.77 2.54
C THR A 174 4.42 -16.33 2.17
N PRO A 175 5.14 -15.67 1.25
CA PRO A 175 4.80 -14.31 0.84
C PRO A 175 3.41 -14.19 0.20
N VAL A 176 2.69 -13.14 0.58
CA VAL A 176 1.37 -12.83 0.02
C VAL A 176 1.52 -11.97 -1.24
N SER A 177 0.76 -12.32 -2.27
CA SER A 177 0.73 -11.56 -3.51
C SER A 177 0.14 -10.17 -3.28
N VAL A 178 0.97 -9.15 -3.46
CA VAL A 178 0.57 -7.74 -3.44
C VAL A 178 -0.52 -7.40 -4.47
N VAL A 179 -0.70 -8.21 -5.52
CA VAL A 179 -1.78 -8.01 -6.48
C VAL A 179 -3.13 -8.43 -5.88
N TRP A 180 -3.18 -9.56 -5.18
CA TRP A 180 -4.42 -10.11 -4.63
C TRP A 180 -4.82 -9.49 -3.28
N ASP A 181 -3.84 -9.13 -2.44
CA ASP A 181 -4.10 -8.49 -1.14
C ASP A 181 -4.53 -7.02 -1.32
N ARG A 182 -5.85 -6.78 -1.28
CA ARG A 182 -6.43 -5.44 -1.44
C ARG A 182 -6.02 -4.46 -0.34
N LYS A 183 -5.65 -4.96 0.84
CA LYS A 183 -5.27 -4.17 2.04
C LYS A 183 -3.74 -4.10 2.21
N ALA A 184 -2.98 -4.57 1.21
CA ALA A 184 -1.53 -4.70 1.27
C ALA A 184 -0.80 -3.41 1.71
N GLU A 185 -1.24 -2.24 1.23
CA GLU A 185 -0.64 -0.95 1.61
C GLU A 185 -0.98 -0.60 3.06
N GLU A 186 -2.26 -0.73 3.45
CA GLU A 186 -2.77 -0.42 4.77
C GLU A 186 -2.17 -1.30 5.88
N LEU A 187 -1.84 -2.55 5.53
CA LEU A 187 -1.18 -3.53 6.41
C LEU A 187 0.36 -3.40 6.43
N SER A 188 0.97 -2.79 5.40
CA SER A 188 2.42 -2.57 5.32
C SER A 188 2.88 -1.26 5.95
N PHE A 189 2.03 -0.22 5.96
CA PHE A 189 2.39 1.12 6.45
C PHE A 189 1.47 1.60 7.59
N PRO A 190 1.55 1.01 8.79
CA PRO A 190 0.75 1.43 9.94
C PRO A 190 1.04 2.86 10.43
N GLY A 191 2.21 3.42 10.14
CA GLY A 191 2.48 4.84 10.38
C GLY A 191 1.64 5.74 9.48
N VAL A 192 1.42 5.34 8.23
CA VAL A 192 0.61 6.07 7.24
C VAL A 192 -0.89 5.87 7.46
N TYR A 193 -1.34 4.61 7.53
CA TYR A 193 -2.75 4.23 7.52
C TYR A 193 -3.35 3.90 8.89
N LEU A 194 -2.57 3.92 9.97
CA LEU A 194 -3.06 3.83 11.35
C LEU A 194 -3.94 2.59 11.63
N GLY A 195 -3.73 1.49 10.89
CA GLY A 195 -4.53 0.26 10.97
C GLY A 195 -6.00 0.43 10.50
N GLN A 196 -6.29 1.49 9.76
CA GLN A 196 -7.61 1.77 9.20
C GLN A 196 -7.67 1.36 7.71
N PRO A 197 -8.74 0.69 7.25
CA PRO A 197 -8.94 0.43 5.83
C PRO A 197 -9.25 1.74 5.08
N ARG A 198 -8.75 1.90 3.85
CA ARG A 198 -9.23 2.99 2.99
C ARG A 198 -10.70 2.80 2.64
N THR A 199 -11.48 3.84 2.84
CA THR A 199 -12.91 3.90 2.48
C THR A 199 -13.08 4.98 1.42
N PHE A 200 -13.76 4.62 0.31
CA PHE A 200 -14.01 5.52 -0.81
C PHE A 200 -15.50 5.51 -1.13
N THR A 201 -16.08 6.68 -1.45
CA THR A 201 -17.49 6.81 -1.81
C THR A 201 -17.83 6.07 -3.11
N ARG A 202 -16.82 5.82 -3.97
CA ARG A 202 -16.92 5.02 -5.20
C ARG A 202 -15.70 4.10 -5.31
N PRO A 203 -15.81 2.91 -5.96
CA PRO A 203 -14.67 2.03 -6.17
C PRO A 203 -13.51 2.76 -6.87
N ALA A 204 -12.39 2.89 -6.15
CA ALA A 204 -11.17 3.52 -6.65
C ALA A 204 -10.15 2.45 -7.07
N THR A 205 -9.41 2.70 -8.16
CA THR A 205 -8.27 1.87 -8.53
C THR A 205 -7.05 2.21 -7.67
N ARG A 206 -6.13 1.26 -7.48
CA ARG A 206 -4.85 1.52 -6.79
C ARG A 206 -4.08 2.68 -7.41
N TYR A 207 -4.12 2.82 -8.73
CA TYR A 207 -3.56 3.97 -9.44
C TYR A 207 -4.21 5.30 -9.04
N GLN A 208 -5.54 5.37 -8.93
CA GLN A 208 -6.24 6.58 -8.49
C GLN A 208 -5.89 6.93 -7.03
N ALA A 209 -5.83 5.93 -6.14
CA ALA A 209 -5.44 6.11 -4.74
C ALA A 209 -3.98 6.61 -4.63
N MET A 210 -3.01 5.89 -5.17
CA MET A 210 -1.59 6.27 -5.23
C MET A 210 -1.41 7.69 -5.80
N ARG A 211 -2.06 7.99 -6.94
CA ARG A 211 -1.91 9.27 -7.63
C ARG A 211 -2.56 10.44 -6.87
N SER A 212 -3.62 10.19 -6.11
CA SER A 212 -4.16 11.17 -5.14
C SER A 212 -3.13 11.39 -4.04
N GLU A 213 -2.67 10.32 -3.41
CA GLU A 213 -1.79 10.34 -2.24
C GLU A 213 -0.47 11.10 -2.46
N VAL A 214 0.23 10.86 -3.57
CA VAL A 214 1.48 11.57 -3.92
C VAL A 214 1.28 13.09 -4.05
N ARG A 215 0.05 13.53 -4.35
CA ARG A 215 -0.34 14.93 -4.58
C ARG A 215 -1.00 15.60 -3.37
N ARG A 216 -1.16 14.89 -2.24
CA ARG A 216 -1.72 15.49 -1.02
C ARG A 216 -0.73 16.46 -0.36
N THR A 217 -1.27 17.51 0.23
CA THR A 217 -0.56 18.39 1.17
C THR A 217 -0.10 17.60 2.41
N GLU A 218 -0.92 16.66 2.89
CA GLU A 218 -0.52 15.72 3.95
C GLU A 218 0.53 14.73 3.44
N ARG A 219 1.80 14.95 3.82
CA ARG A 219 2.98 14.23 3.28
C ARG A 219 3.27 12.86 3.92
N ARG A 220 2.49 12.38 4.91
CA ARG A 220 2.85 11.18 5.70
C ARG A 220 3.10 9.94 4.83
N GLY A 221 2.26 9.70 3.82
CA GLY A 221 2.43 8.60 2.87
C GLY A 221 3.28 8.91 1.63
N ALA A 222 4.02 10.03 1.64
CA ALA A 222 4.90 10.47 0.56
C ALA A 222 6.40 10.15 0.80
N ALA A 223 6.71 9.39 1.85
CA ALA A 223 8.07 8.89 2.10
C ALA A 223 8.54 7.94 0.97
N PRO A 224 9.84 7.94 0.59
CA PRO A 224 10.32 7.23 -0.60
C PRO A 224 9.95 5.74 -0.65
N GLN A 225 10.10 5.02 0.45
CA GLN A 225 9.74 3.60 0.57
C GLN A 225 8.26 3.36 0.27
N CYS A 226 7.38 4.17 0.86
CA CYS A 226 5.93 4.09 0.69
C CYS A 226 5.48 4.42 -0.75
N VAL A 227 6.10 5.43 -1.38
CA VAL A 227 5.83 5.81 -2.77
C VAL A 227 6.30 4.72 -3.74
N LEU A 228 7.53 4.23 -3.58
CA LEU A 228 8.09 3.16 -4.40
C LEU A 228 7.33 1.85 -4.21
N TYR A 229 6.81 1.58 -3.02
CA TYR A 229 5.94 0.43 -2.77
C TYR A 229 4.68 0.51 -3.64
N LYS A 230 3.94 1.62 -3.55
CA LYS A 230 2.69 1.85 -4.29
C LYS A 230 2.91 1.74 -5.79
N TYR A 231 4.01 2.28 -6.28
CA TYR A 231 4.42 2.13 -7.68
C TYR A 231 4.64 0.65 -8.06
N ASN A 232 5.41 -0.11 -7.29
CA ASN A 232 5.64 -1.53 -7.56
C ASN A 232 4.36 -2.37 -7.49
N VAL A 233 3.44 -2.07 -6.57
CA VAL A 233 2.12 -2.71 -6.51
C VAL A 233 1.30 -2.36 -7.76
N HIS A 234 1.28 -1.10 -8.19
CA HIS A 234 0.58 -0.66 -9.40
C HIS A 234 1.13 -1.31 -10.68
N VAL A 235 2.45 -1.36 -10.86
CA VAL A 235 3.08 -1.99 -12.02
C VAL A 235 2.72 -3.48 -12.10
N ARG A 236 2.69 -4.19 -10.96
CA ARG A 236 2.28 -5.59 -10.90
C ARG A 236 0.78 -5.81 -11.16
N ASP A 237 -0.07 -4.89 -10.70
CA ASP A 237 -1.50 -4.87 -10.97
C ASP A 237 -1.76 -4.71 -12.48
N GLN A 238 -1.05 -3.80 -13.15
CA GLN A 238 -1.08 -3.64 -14.61
C GLN A 238 -0.56 -4.89 -15.34
N ALA A 239 0.60 -5.42 -14.95
CA ALA A 239 1.15 -6.63 -15.56
C ALA A 239 0.19 -7.82 -15.44
N SER A 240 -0.40 -8.03 -14.26
CA SER A 240 -1.43 -9.05 -14.02
C SER A 240 -2.66 -8.83 -14.89
N GLY A 241 -3.11 -7.58 -15.02
CA GLY A 241 -4.20 -7.20 -15.93
C GLY A 241 -3.91 -7.54 -17.40
N HIS A 242 -2.71 -7.20 -17.89
CA HIS A 242 -2.27 -7.51 -19.26
C HIS A 242 -2.16 -9.03 -19.51
N ILE A 243 -1.56 -9.77 -18.57
CA ILE A 243 -1.48 -11.24 -18.60
C ILE A 243 -2.89 -11.84 -18.66
N ARG A 244 -3.80 -11.41 -17.76
CA ARG A 244 -5.18 -11.90 -17.71
C ARG A 244 -5.96 -11.58 -18.99
N HIS A 245 -5.74 -10.42 -19.59
CA HIS A 245 -6.38 -10.01 -20.85
C HIS A 245 -5.87 -10.81 -22.04
N LYS A 246 -4.54 -10.94 -22.20
CA LYS A 246 -3.93 -11.78 -23.24
C LYS A 246 -4.34 -13.24 -23.08
N PHE A 247 -4.30 -13.79 -21.86
CA PHE A 247 -4.76 -15.14 -21.58
C PHE A 247 -6.24 -15.33 -21.94
N LYS A 248 -7.13 -14.40 -21.58
CA LYS A 248 -8.55 -14.47 -21.98
C LYS A 248 -8.76 -14.43 -23.50
N ARG A 249 -7.96 -13.65 -24.24
CA ARG A 249 -8.03 -13.62 -25.72
C ARG A 249 -7.51 -14.92 -26.31
N GLY A 250 -6.27 -15.30 -25.99
CA GLY A 250 -5.68 -16.56 -26.47
C GLY A 250 -6.53 -17.77 -26.10
N ALA A 251 -7.07 -17.85 -24.88
CA ALA A 251 -7.93 -18.95 -24.46
C ALA A 251 -9.25 -18.99 -25.23
N LYS A 252 -9.85 -17.83 -25.55
CA LYS A 252 -11.02 -17.76 -26.44
C LYS A 252 -10.70 -18.32 -27.83
N ASP A 253 -9.53 -18.00 -28.37
CA ASP A 253 -9.17 -18.34 -29.74
C ASP A 253 -8.63 -19.78 -29.86
N VAL A 254 -8.10 -20.36 -28.77
CA VAL A 254 -7.53 -21.72 -28.68
C VAL A 254 -8.49 -22.78 -28.12
N LEU A 255 -9.37 -22.40 -27.18
CA LEU A 255 -10.26 -23.29 -26.42
C LEU A 255 -11.74 -22.91 -26.53
N GLY A 256 -12.08 -21.80 -27.20
CA GLY A 256 -13.45 -21.29 -27.28
C GLY A 256 -13.86 -20.44 -26.07
N ARG A 257 -15.10 -19.95 -26.09
CA ARG A 257 -15.61 -18.99 -25.09
C ARG A 257 -15.93 -19.60 -23.71
N ASN A 258 -16.22 -20.90 -23.65
CA ASN A 258 -16.87 -21.53 -22.49
C ASN A 258 -16.01 -22.67 -21.92
N ILE A 259 -14.93 -22.31 -21.24
CA ILE A 259 -14.10 -23.28 -20.50
C ILE A 259 -14.75 -23.52 -19.13
N THR A 260 -15.04 -24.78 -18.80
CA THR A 260 -15.61 -25.16 -17.50
C THR A 260 -14.53 -25.34 -16.43
N ARG A 261 -14.92 -25.39 -15.15
CA ARG A 261 -13.98 -25.64 -14.05
C ARG A 261 -13.39 -27.04 -14.14
N GLU A 262 -14.22 -27.99 -14.54
CA GLU A 262 -13.94 -29.41 -14.66
C GLU A 262 -12.86 -29.65 -15.73
N GLN A 263 -12.95 -28.97 -16.87
CA GLN A 263 -11.92 -28.99 -17.93
C GLN A 263 -10.56 -28.47 -17.42
N LEU A 264 -10.53 -27.45 -16.56
CA LEU A 264 -9.27 -26.93 -15.99
C LEU A 264 -8.64 -27.84 -14.93
N LEU A 265 -9.37 -28.84 -14.44
CA LEU A 265 -8.86 -29.87 -13.52
C LEU A 265 -8.34 -31.11 -14.26
N ASP A 266 -8.73 -31.30 -15.53
CA ASP A 266 -8.18 -32.36 -16.38
C ASP A 266 -6.75 -32.03 -16.84
N LYS A 267 -5.84 -32.98 -16.59
CA LYS A 267 -4.42 -32.88 -16.95
C LYS A 267 -4.19 -32.95 -18.45
N GLU A 268 -5.00 -33.69 -19.21
CA GLU A 268 -4.86 -33.77 -20.67
C GLU A 268 -5.32 -32.49 -21.36
N PHE A 269 -6.46 -31.93 -20.92
CA PHE A 269 -6.93 -30.62 -21.33
C PHE A 269 -5.91 -29.52 -21.01
N VAL A 270 -5.34 -29.49 -19.80
CA VAL A 270 -4.31 -28.50 -19.44
C VAL A 270 -3.03 -28.67 -20.28
N SER A 271 -2.55 -29.90 -20.48
CA SER A 271 -1.36 -30.19 -21.30
C SER A 271 -1.56 -29.81 -22.77
N SER A 272 -2.69 -30.16 -23.36
CA SER A 272 -3.04 -29.78 -24.74
C SER A 272 -3.25 -28.26 -24.88
N SER A 273 -3.83 -27.60 -23.89
CA SER A 273 -3.97 -26.14 -23.83
C SER A 273 -2.62 -25.42 -23.84
N GLN A 274 -1.65 -25.89 -23.04
CA GLN A 274 -0.30 -25.34 -23.00
C GLN A 274 0.42 -25.50 -24.36
N LYS A 275 0.33 -26.68 -24.98
CA LYS A 275 0.90 -26.97 -26.31
C LYS A 275 0.32 -26.09 -27.42
N LYS A 276 -0.95 -25.67 -27.31
CA LYS A 276 -1.61 -24.75 -28.25
C LYS A 276 -1.31 -23.26 -27.99
N GLY A 277 -0.25 -22.93 -27.25
CA GLY A 277 0.22 -21.54 -27.09
C GLY A 277 -0.29 -20.80 -25.86
N LEU A 278 -0.99 -21.46 -24.93
CA LEU A 278 -1.37 -20.87 -23.63
C LEU A 278 -0.27 -20.94 -22.56
N ALA A 279 0.93 -21.42 -22.93
CA ALA A 279 2.10 -21.36 -22.08
C ALA A 279 2.55 -19.90 -21.85
N MET A 280 2.94 -19.59 -20.60
CA MET A 280 3.35 -18.25 -20.16
C MET A 280 4.37 -17.51 -21.06
N PRO A 281 5.39 -18.16 -21.66
CA PRO A 281 6.38 -17.49 -22.50
C PRO A 281 5.79 -16.71 -23.68
N CYS A 282 4.67 -17.16 -24.25
CA CYS A 282 4.01 -16.49 -25.38
C CYS A 282 3.15 -15.29 -24.98
N LEU A 283 2.90 -15.09 -23.68
CA LEU A 283 1.98 -14.06 -23.16
C LEU A 283 2.72 -12.84 -22.61
N LEU A 284 3.98 -12.96 -22.20
CA LEU A 284 4.78 -11.80 -21.78
C LEU A 284 5.10 -10.91 -23.00
N PRO A 285 5.08 -9.56 -22.87
CA PRO A 285 5.69 -8.71 -23.88
C PRO A 285 7.20 -8.95 -23.90
N ASN A 286 7.82 -8.79 -25.08
CA ASN A 286 9.26 -9.00 -25.25
C ASN A 286 10.03 -8.02 -24.33
N PRO A 287 10.86 -8.49 -23.38
CA PRO A 287 11.59 -7.60 -22.48
C PRO A 287 12.65 -6.74 -23.18
N ALA A 288 12.94 -6.99 -24.45
CA ALA A 288 13.82 -6.15 -25.28
C ALA A 288 13.18 -4.84 -25.79
N GLU A 289 11.88 -4.60 -25.54
CA GLU A 289 11.15 -3.41 -26.02
C GLU A 289 10.88 -2.35 -24.91
N TYR A 290 11.68 -2.32 -23.82
CA TYR A 290 11.47 -1.43 -22.64
C TYR A 290 12.72 -0.85 -21.93
#